data_AF-A0A3N5T1J3-F1
#
_entry.id   AF-A0A3N5T1J3-F1
#
_cell.length_a   1.000
_cell.length_b   1.000
_cell.length_c   1.000
_cell.angle_alpha   90.00
_cell.angle_beta   90.00
_cell.angle_gamma   90.00
#
_symmetry.space_group_name_H-M   'P 1'
#
loop_
_entity.id
_entity.type
_entity.pdbx_description
1 polymer ?
#
loop_
_entity_poly.entity_id
_entity_poly.type
_entity_poly.pdbx_seq_one_letter_code
_entity_poly.pdbx_strand_id
1 'polypeptide(L)'
;DPEFADIPVGRLLSKDYGKMIRERIDRNKANPPADLSLGQGGSETVYLTAVDKDRNAVSFISSLFLGFGSGMVVDGTGIILQNRGKSFSLDPSHFNRLEPHKRPMHTIIPGMVFKDGQFLMSFGVMGGDMQPQGHVQFLTNLIDFKMNLQEAVDRPRIRHVGGMEVYIEDGISEKTRGVLKDRGHRVLSMDASVNQVGGGQAIYFDRDRNILLGASDRRKDGCAIGY
;
A
#
# COMPACT_ATOMS: atom_id res chain seq x y z
N ASP A 1 0.60 7.02 17.24
CA ASP A 1 -0.13 6.19 18.20
C ASP A 1 -1.25 7.03 18.80
N PRO A 2 -2.53 6.66 18.60
CA PRO A 2 -3.66 7.40 19.17
C PRO A 2 -3.67 7.41 20.71
N GLU A 3 -2.93 6.53 21.38
CA GLU A 3 -2.75 6.57 22.84
C GLU A 3 -1.79 7.68 23.30
N PHE A 4 -0.98 8.23 22.39
CA PHE A 4 0.07 9.23 22.70
C PHE A 4 -0.15 10.58 21.99
N ALA A 5 -1.01 10.64 20.99
CA ALA A 5 -1.28 11.85 20.22
C ALA A 5 -2.71 11.84 19.65
N ASP A 6 -3.36 12.99 19.67
CA ASP A 6 -4.60 13.19 18.93
C ASP A 6 -4.30 13.32 17.43
N ILE A 7 -4.74 12.33 16.66
CA ILE A 7 -4.56 12.29 15.21
C ILE A 7 -5.87 12.80 14.60
N PRO A 8 -5.85 13.88 13.78
CA PRO A 8 -7.07 14.52 13.29
C PRO A 8 -7.72 13.73 12.13
N VAL A 9 -8.02 12.44 12.33
CA VAL A 9 -8.56 11.52 11.32
C VAL A 9 -9.83 12.05 10.70
N GLY A 10 -10.75 12.59 11.51
CA GLY A 10 -12.01 13.17 11.02
C GLY A 10 -11.78 14.34 10.05
N ARG A 11 -10.79 15.19 10.31
CA ARG A 11 -10.40 16.27 9.39
C ARG A 11 -9.73 15.72 8.14
N LEU A 12 -8.78 14.80 8.29
CA LEU A 12 -8.03 14.23 7.16
C LEU A 12 -8.93 13.49 6.16
N LEU A 13 -10.03 12.89 6.64
CA LEU A 13 -11.03 12.19 5.83
C LEU A 13 -12.22 13.07 5.40
N SER A 14 -12.25 14.36 5.79
CA SER A 14 -13.38 15.23 5.45
C SER A 14 -13.38 15.62 3.98
N LYS A 15 -14.58 15.85 3.42
CA LYS A 15 -14.73 16.33 2.03
C LYS A 15 -14.09 17.70 1.82
N ASP A 16 -14.16 18.57 2.82
CA ASP A 16 -13.56 19.91 2.77
C ASP A 16 -12.04 19.85 2.70
N TYR A 17 -11.41 19.00 3.53
CA TYR A 17 -9.97 18.80 3.45
C TYR A 17 -9.57 18.17 2.11
N GLY A 18 -10.33 17.19 1.62
CA GLY A 18 -10.13 16.61 0.30
C GLY A 18 -10.21 17.64 -0.83
N LYS A 19 -11.17 18.57 -0.78
CA LYS A 19 -11.28 19.68 -1.74
C LYS A 19 -10.07 20.61 -1.66
N MET A 20 -9.66 21.00 -0.45
CA MET A 20 -8.49 21.85 -0.23
C MET A 20 -7.20 21.23 -0.77
N ILE A 21 -6.99 19.92 -0.58
CA ILE A 21 -5.82 19.22 -1.15
C ILE A 21 -5.94 19.11 -2.68
N ARG A 22 -7.14 18.84 -3.21
CA ARG A 22 -7.39 18.77 -4.66
C ARG A 22 -7.08 20.09 -5.36
N GLU A 23 -7.41 21.23 -4.77
CA GLU A 23 -7.12 22.56 -5.32
C GLU A 23 -5.62 22.83 -5.50
N ARG A 24 -4.76 22.10 -4.79
CA ARG A 24 -3.32 22.18 -4.98
C ARG A 24 -2.86 21.47 -6.25
N ILE A 25 -3.65 20.56 -6.83
CA ILE A 25 -3.24 19.75 -7.98
C ILE A 25 -3.31 20.58 -9.26
N ASP A 26 -2.17 20.89 -9.85
CA ASP A 26 -2.06 21.37 -11.23
C ASP A 26 -1.93 20.16 -12.18
N ARG A 27 -2.82 20.07 -13.17
CA ARG A 27 -2.81 18.96 -14.14
C ARG A 27 -1.64 19.03 -15.12
N ASN A 28 -1.00 20.18 -15.25
CA ASN A 28 0.08 20.45 -16.19
C ASN A 28 1.44 20.60 -15.52
N LYS A 29 1.50 20.61 -14.18
CA LYS A 29 2.74 20.79 -13.43
C LYS A 29 2.73 20.00 -12.13
N ALA A 30 3.77 19.21 -11.92
CA ALA A 30 4.00 18.52 -10.67
C ALA A 30 4.38 19.53 -9.57
N ASN A 31 3.79 19.36 -8.39
CA ASN A 31 4.18 20.15 -7.23
C ASN A 31 5.34 19.48 -6.48
N PRO A 32 6.32 20.27 -6.02
CA PRO A 32 7.29 19.75 -5.05
C PRO A 32 6.53 19.29 -3.80
N PRO A 33 6.77 18.08 -3.30
CA PRO A 33 6.10 17.62 -2.10
C PRO A 33 6.56 18.43 -0.89
N ALA A 34 5.74 18.40 0.18
CA ALA A 34 6.22 18.79 1.50
C ALA A 34 7.41 17.88 1.89
N ASP A 35 8.37 18.43 2.62
CA ASP A 35 9.58 17.73 3.06
C ASP A 35 9.22 16.69 4.15
N LEU A 36 8.60 15.60 3.72
CA LEU A 36 8.15 14.49 4.53
C LEU A 36 8.87 13.23 4.04
N SER A 37 10.09 13.05 4.52
CA SER A 37 10.83 11.80 4.31
C SER A 37 10.30 10.76 5.29
N LEU A 38 9.42 9.88 4.81
CA LEU A 38 9.26 8.57 5.43
C LEU A 38 10.53 7.79 5.07
N GLY A 39 11.41 7.57 6.05
CA GLY A 39 12.76 7.06 5.82
C GLY A 39 12.83 5.96 4.77
N GLN A 40 13.76 6.12 3.82
CA GLN A 40 13.93 5.21 2.69
C GLN A 40 14.34 3.79 3.16
N GLY A 41 13.70 2.78 2.58
CA GLY A 41 14.05 1.39 2.78
C GLY A 41 13.02 0.44 2.20
N GLY A 42 13.48 -0.60 1.48
CA GLY A 42 12.62 -1.68 1.01
C GLY A 42 11.93 -2.37 2.20
N SER A 43 10.65 -2.67 2.07
CA SER A 43 9.89 -3.39 3.09
C SER A 43 9.48 -4.75 2.56
N GLU A 44 9.83 -5.81 3.30
CA GLU A 44 9.25 -7.14 3.05
C GLU A 44 8.06 -7.31 3.99
N THR A 45 6.95 -7.69 3.39
CA THR A 45 5.66 -7.80 4.05
C THR A 45 4.91 -8.92 3.35
N VAL A 46 4.26 -9.78 4.13
CA VAL A 46 3.35 -10.79 3.59
C VAL A 46 1.93 -10.32 3.85
N TYR A 47 1.12 -10.34 2.80
CA TYR A 47 -0.33 -10.15 2.87
C TYR A 47 -1.01 -11.46 2.47
N LEU A 48 -2.08 -11.81 3.17
CA LEU A 48 -2.96 -12.93 2.84
C LEU A 48 -4.41 -12.57 3.12
N THR A 49 -5.31 -13.29 2.45
CA THR A 49 -6.74 -13.17 2.68
C THR A 49 -7.40 -14.54 2.59
N ALA A 50 -8.43 -14.74 3.40
CA ALA A 50 -9.25 -15.95 3.37
C ALA A 50 -10.72 -15.56 3.55
N VAL A 51 -11.61 -16.28 2.86
CA VAL A 51 -13.06 -16.20 3.05
C VAL A 51 -13.59 -17.63 3.11
N ASP A 52 -14.36 -17.95 4.16
CA ASP A 52 -14.90 -19.29 4.35
C ASP A 52 -16.32 -19.47 3.79
N LYS A 53 -16.87 -20.68 3.93
CA LYS A 53 -18.24 -21.02 3.52
C LYS A 53 -19.31 -20.18 4.22
N ASP A 54 -19.05 -19.74 5.45
CA ASP A 54 -19.95 -18.96 6.29
C ASP A 54 -19.78 -17.45 6.06
N ARG A 55 -18.91 -17.08 5.10
CA ARG A 55 -18.56 -15.70 4.71
C ARG A 55 -17.82 -14.93 5.80
N ASN A 56 -17.17 -15.61 6.73
CA ASN A 56 -16.16 -14.98 7.56
C ASN A 56 -14.97 -14.60 6.68
N ALA A 57 -14.55 -13.35 6.74
CA ALA A 57 -13.47 -12.81 5.92
C ALA A 57 -12.30 -12.35 6.80
N VAL A 58 -11.08 -12.67 6.37
CA VAL A 58 -9.84 -12.22 6.99
C VAL A 58 -9.01 -11.47 5.96
N SER A 59 -8.62 -10.24 6.29
CA SER A 59 -7.59 -9.48 5.60
C SER A 59 -6.41 -9.36 6.57
N PHE A 60 -5.33 -10.08 6.30
CA PHE A 60 -4.22 -10.21 7.24
C PHE A 60 -2.91 -9.78 6.62
N ILE A 61 -2.15 -9.00 7.37
CA ILE A 61 -0.84 -8.51 6.95
C ILE A 61 0.16 -8.62 8.09
N SER A 62 1.35 -9.12 7.79
CA SER A 62 2.43 -9.26 8.77
C SER A 62 3.78 -8.92 8.15
N SER A 63 4.67 -8.33 8.95
CA SER A 63 5.96 -7.82 8.48
C SER A 63 6.94 -7.59 9.62
N LEU A 64 8.21 -7.93 9.38
CA LEU A 64 9.35 -7.55 10.23
C LEU A 64 9.84 -6.10 9.99
N PHE A 65 9.10 -5.32 9.19
CA PHE A 65 9.43 -4.03 8.58
C PHE A 65 10.34 -4.13 7.36
N LEU A 66 11.66 -4.17 7.55
CA LEU A 66 12.60 -4.49 6.46
C LEU A 66 12.77 -6.02 6.40
N GLY A 67 13.15 -6.56 5.24
CA GLY A 67 13.51 -7.98 4.99
C GLY A 67 13.56 -8.92 6.19
N PHE A 68 14.77 -9.26 6.63
CA PHE A 68 15.04 -10.07 7.82
C PHE A 68 14.96 -9.27 9.14
N GLY A 69 14.12 -8.24 9.18
CA GLY A 69 13.96 -7.37 10.35
C GLY A 69 15.26 -6.73 10.78
N SER A 70 15.64 -6.96 12.04
CA SER A 70 16.89 -6.49 12.65
C SER A 70 18.11 -7.34 12.27
N GLY A 71 17.91 -8.51 11.65
CA GLY A 71 18.96 -9.51 11.48
C GLY A 71 19.29 -10.31 12.74
N MET A 72 18.69 -9.98 13.90
CA MET A 72 18.88 -10.72 15.14
C MET A 72 17.93 -11.92 15.22
N VAL A 73 18.47 -13.08 15.54
CA VAL A 73 17.72 -14.33 15.72
C VAL A 73 17.85 -14.76 17.18
N VAL A 74 16.74 -15.12 17.81
CA VAL A 74 16.75 -15.62 19.19
C VAL A 74 17.38 -17.03 19.20
N ASP A 75 18.43 -17.19 20.01
CA ASP A 75 19.24 -18.41 20.09
C ASP A 75 18.40 -19.69 20.22
N GLY A 76 18.66 -20.65 19.34
CA GLY A 76 17.99 -21.96 19.34
C GLY A 76 16.54 -21.98 18.85
N THR A 77 15.95 -20.84 18.46
CA THR A 77 14.51 -20.78 18.11
C THR A 77 14.23 -20.53 16.63
N GLY A 78 15.16 -19.92 15.89
CA GLY A 78 14.91 -19.42 14.53
C GLY A 78 13.98 -18.20 14.45
N ILE A 79 13.60 -17.59 15.59
CA ILE A 79 12.74 -16.41 15.62
C ILE A 79 13.57 -15.16 15.32
N ILE A 80 13.27 -14.52 14.19
CA ILE A 80 13.92 -13.27 13.76
C ILE A 80 13.17 -12.06 14.34
N LEU A 81 13.90 -11.15 14.97
CA LEU A 81 13.32 -9.96 15.59
C LEU A 81 13.10 -8.84 14.56
N GLN A 82 11.91 -8.23 14.58
CA GLN A 82 11.58 -7.09 13.73
C GLN A 82 12.45 -5.86 14.02
N ASN A 83 12.58 -4.96 13.04
CA ASN A 83 13.22 -3.65 13.22
C ASN A 83 12.24 -2.47 13.07
N ARG A 84 10.96 -2.71 13.36
CA ARG A 84 9.86 -1.73 13.24
C ARG A 84 10.11 -0.42 13.98
N GLY A 85 10.92 -0.43 15.04
CA GLY A 85 11.35 0.77 15.76
C GLY A 85 12.01 1.84 14.87
N LYS A 86 12.60 1.45 13.72
CA LYS A 86 13.15 2.39 12.73
C LYS A 86 12.10 3.37 12.17
N SER A 87 10.81 3.06 12.30
CA SER A 87 9.77 3.98 11.85
C SER A 87 9.55 5.16 12.79
N PHE A 88 10.10 5.18 14.01
CA PHE A 88 10.05 6.37 14.88
C PHE A 88 10.88 7.53 14.32
N SER A 89 10.42 8.75 14.56
CA SER A 89 11.22 9.95 14.42
C SER A 89 12.09 10.15 15.68
N LEU A 90 13.29 10.69 15.49
CA LEU A 90 14.14 11.15 16.60
C LEU A 90 13.96 12.64 16.89
N ASP A 91 13.17 13.35 16.08
CA ASP A 91 12.77 14.72 16.36
C ASP A 91 11.74 14.73 17.52
N PRO A 92 12.06 15.37 18.66
CA PRO A 92 11.18 15.39 19.84
C PRO A 92 9.88 16.16 19.60
N SER A 93 9.80 17.02 18.59
CA SER A 93 8.58 17.75 18.23
C SER A 93 7.63 16.93 17.35
N HIS A 94 8.11 15.82 16.76
CA HIS A 94 7.35 15.04 15.81
C HIS A 94 6.28 14.17 16.50
N PHE A 95 5.09 14.07 15.93
CA PHE A 95 3.99 13.24 16.47
C PHE A 95 4.37 11.75 16.60
N ASN A 96 5.23 11.28 15.69
CA ASN A 96 5.79 9.92 15.70
C ASN A 96 7.17 9.84 16.38
N ARG A 97 7.48 10.72 17.33
CA ARG A 97 8.73 10.62 18.14
C ARG A 97 8.80 9.30 18.93
N LEU A 98 10.01 8.82 19.19
CA LEU A 98 10.28 7.64 20.03
C LEU A 98 9.90 7.90 21.49
N GLU A 99 9.04 7.04 22.05
CA GLU A 99 8.60 7.10 23.45
C GLU A 99 8.44 5.69 24.03
N PRO A 100 8.70 5.47 25.34
CA PRO A 100 8.44 4.20 26.00
C PRO A 100 6.98 3.76 25.84
N HIS A 101 6.76 2.47 25.60
CA HIS A 101 5.44 1.84 25.42
C HIS A 101 4.59 2.36 24.23
N LYS A 102 5.09 3.32 23.46
CA LYS A 102 4.43 3.79 22.24
C LYS A 102 4.65 2.80 21.10
N ARG A 103 3.64 2.64 20.24
CA ARG A 103 3.81 1.95 18.95
C ARG A 103 4.24 2.96 17.88
N PRO A 104 5.23 2.64 17.05
CA PRO A 104 5.62 3.52 15.95
C PRO A 104 4.49 3.62 14.92
N MET A 105 4.59 4.56 13.99
CA MET A 105 3.79 4.53 12.77
C MET A 105 4.02 3.19 12.04
N HIS A 106 2.94 2.59 11.54
CA HIS A 106 2.98 1.32 10.82
C HIS A 106 2.70 1.53 9.35
N THR A 107 3.52 0.89 8.51
CA THR A 107 3.29 0.83 7.06
C THR A 107 2.26 -0.22 6.67
N ILE A 108 2.02 -1.22 7.54
CA ILE A 108 1.12 -2.34 7.24
C ILE A 108 -0.34 -1.93 7.32
N ILE A 109 -1.09 -2.16 6.24
CA ILE A 109 -2.50 -1.79 6.14
C ILE A 109 -3.31 -2.91 5.45
N PRO A 110 -4.03 -3.77 6.19
CA PRO A 110 -4.97 -4.71 5.58
C PRO A 110 -6.24 -3.97 5.10
N GLY A 111 -6.78 -4.35 3.95
CA GLY A 111 -7.93 -3.69 3.31
C GLY A 111 -9.19 -4.56 3.28
N MET A 112 -10.33 -3.95 3.58
CA MET A 112 -11.65 -4.53 3.31
C MET A 112 -12.56 -3.48 2.68
N VAL A 113 -13.43 -3.92 1.78
CA VAL A 113 -14.46 -3.12 1.12
C VAL A 113 -15.82 -3.64 1.52
N PHE A 114 -16.69 -2.71 1.92
CA PHE A 114 -18.08 -2.96 2.20
C PHE A 114 -18.93 -2.13 1.24
N LYS A 115 -20.05 -2.70 0.80
CA LYS A 115 -21.07 -2.01 0.01
C LYS A 115 -22.41 -2.18 0.72
N ASP A 116 -23.08 -1.07 1.01
CA ASP A 116 -24.37 -1.04 1.72
C ASP A 116 -24.32 -1.80 3.06
N GLY A 117 -23.21 -1.64 3.80
CA GLY A 117 -22.97 -2.30 5.08
C GLY A 117 -22.59 -3.79 4.98
N GLN A 118 -22.52 -4.35 3.77
CA GLN A 118 -22.23 -5.77 3.56
C GLN A 118 -20.82 -5.99 3.00
N PHE A 119 -20.15 -7.06 3.46
CA PHE A 119 -18.82 -7.44 2.97
C PHE A 119 -18.84 -7.64 1.45
N LEU A 120 -17.90 -7.00 0.75
CA LEU A 120 -17.75 -7.13 -0.69
C LEU A 120 -16.42 -7.78 -1.05
N MET A 121 -15.33 -7.36 -0.40
CA MET A 121 -13.99 -7.79 -0.78
C MET A 121 -13.00 -7.60 0.36
N SER A 122 -12.05 -8.52 0.51
CA SER A 122 -10.83 -8.35 1.29
C SER A 122 -9.64 -8.30 0.34
N PHE A 123 -8.72 -7.37 0.57
CA PHE A 123 -7.59 -7.15 -0.33
C PHE A 123 -6.41 -6.48 0.40
N GLY A 124 -5.24 -6.55 -0.22
CA GLY A 124 -4.06 -5.85 0.26
C GLY A 124 -2.99 -5.84 -0.81
N VAL A 125 -2.26 -4.74 -0.90
CA VAL A 125 -1.08 -4.61 -1.78
C VAL A 125 0.13 -4.38 -0.89
N MET A 126 0.99 -5.38 -0.73
CA MET A 126 2.17 -5.33 0.15
C MET A 126 3.27 -4.44 -0.44
N GLY A 127 4.18 -3.88 0.38
CA GLY A 127 5.36 -3.15 -0.11
C GLY A 127 5.68 -1.83 0.60
N GLY A 128 5.60 -1.78 1.94
CA GLY A 128 5.99 -0.57 2.69
C GLY A 128 5.15 0.68 2.39
N ASP A 129 5.80 1.75 1.94
CA ASP A 129 5.17 3.01 1.50
C ASP A 129 4.35 2.86 0.21
N MET A 130 4.55 1.77 -0.53
CA MET A 130 3.73 1.44 -1.69
C MET A 130 2.31 1.01 -1.30
N GLN A 131 2.09 0.50 -0.09
CA GLN A 131 0.80 -0.08 0.30
C GLN A 131 -0.39 0.87 0.08
N PRO A 132 -0.41 2.11 0.60
CA PRO A 132 -1.53 3.04 0.36
C PRO A 132 -1.66 3.42 -1.12
N GLN A 133 -0.54 3.52 -1.84
CA GLN A 133 -0.53 3.85 -3.28
C GLN A 133 -1.12 2.71 -4.11
N GLY A 134 -0.77 1.47 -3.78
CA GLY A 134 -1.30 0.26 -4.40
C GLY A 134 -2.77 0.05 -4.09
N HIS A 135 -3.20 0.33 -2.85
CA HIS A 135 -4.61 0.26 -2.46
C HIS A 135 -5.48 1.20 -3.30
N VAL A 136 -5.07 2.46 -3.47
CA VAL A 136 -5.80 3.42 -4.29
C VAL A 136 -5.84 2.97 -5.76
N GLN A 137 -4.70 2.56 -6.32
CA GLN A 137 -4.64 2.09 -7.71
C GLN A 137 -5.54 0.88 -7.96
N PHE A 138 -5.48 -0.13 -7.07
CA PHE A 138 -6.32 -1.32 -7.17
C PHE A 138 -7.82 -1.00 -7.07
N LEU A 139 -8.22 -0.18 -6.10
CA LEU A 139 -9.62 0.23 -5.96
C LEU A 139 -10.10 1.08 -7.14
N THR A 140 -9.29 2.01 -7.64
CA THR A 140 -9.62 2.78 -8.84
C THR A 140 -9.77 1.89 -10.07
N ASN A 141 -8.93 0.86 -10.23
CA ASN A 141 -9.07 -0.11 -11.32
C ASN A 141 -10.42 -0.84 -11.29
N LEU A 142 -10.86 -1.28 -10.11
CA LEU A 142 -12.14 -1.96 -9.94
C LEU A 142 -13.34 -1.00 -10.04
N ILE A 143 -13.28 0.12 -9.33
CA ILE A 143 -14.42 1.00 -9.12
C ILE A 143 -14.59 1.97 -10.29
N ASP A 144 -13.51 2.60 -10.73
CA ASP A 144 -13.57 3.65 -11.77
C ASP A 144 -13.39 3.05 -13.17
N PHE A 145 -12.40 2.17 -13.35
CA PHE A 145 -12.11 1.55 -14.65
C PHE A 145 -12.88 0.25 -14.92
N LYS A 146 -13.65 -0.25 -13.95
CA LYS A 146 -14.53 -1.43 -14.09
C LYS A 146 -13.80 -2.69 -14.54
N MET A 147 -12.51 -2.81 -14.19
CA MET A 147 -11.70 -3.99 -14.49
C MET A 147 -12.22 -5.20 -13.70
N ASN A 148 -11.96 -6.40 -14.22
CA ASN A 148 -12.18 -7.61 -13.44
C ASN A 148 -11.11 -7.74 -12.32
N LEU A 149 -11.33 -8.66 -11.38
CA LEU A 149 -10.49 -8.76 -10.17
C LEU A 149 -9.01 -8.98 -10.48
N GLN A 150 -8.70 -9.95 -11.33
CA GLN A 150 -7.31 -10.28 -11.67
C GLN A 150 -6.68 -9.19 -12.54
N GLU A 151 -7.41 -8.63 -13.50
CA GLU A 151 -6.95 -7.50 -14.31
C GLU A 151 -6.59 -6.29 -13.45
N ALA A 152 -7.41 -5.98 -12.43
CA ALA A 152 -7.15 -4.88 -11.52
C ALA A 152 -5.86 -5.09 -10.70
N VAL A 153 -5.57 -6.34 -10.31
CA VAL A 153 -4.31 -6.71 -9.64
C VAL A 153 -3.12 -6.61 -10.60
N ASP A 154 -3.25 -7.13 -11.81
CA ASP A 154 -2.16 -7.24 -12.79
C ASP A 154 -1.80 -5.91 -13.45
N ARG A 155 -2.74 -4.95 -13.46
CA ARG A 155 -2.54 -3.65 -14.09
C ARG A 155 -1.21 -3.01 -13.68
N PRO A 156 -0.40 -2.50 -14.64
CA PRO A 156 0.84 -1.81 -14.34
C PRO A 156 0.66 -0.67 -13.32
N ARG A 157 1.60 -0.57 -12.36
CA ARG A 157 1.52 0.39 -11.26
C ARG A 157 2.51 1.54 -11.40
N ILE A 158 2.18 2.64 -10.72
CA ILE A 158 3.05 3.79 -10.51
C ILE A 158 3.32 3.88 -9.01
N ARG A 159 4.55 4.25 -8.65
CA ARG A 159 4.95 4.53 -7.27
C ARG A 159 5.62 5.89 -7.19
N HIS A 160 5.12 6.77 -6.33
CA HIS A 160 5.88 7.91 -5.84
C HIS A 160 6.94 7.40 -4.85
N VAL A 161 8.21 7.71 -5.12
CA VAL A 161 9.36 7.23 -4.33
C VAL A 161 9.78 8.28 -3.30
N GLY A 162 9.80 9.55 -3.70
CA GLY A 162 10.19 10.66 -2.84
C GLY A 162 10.48 11.91 -3.66
N GLY A 163 10.24 13.10 -3.10
CA GLY A 163 10.45 14.33 -3.87
C GLY A 163 9.62 14.35 -5.16
N MET A 164 10.27 14.63 -6.29
CA MET A 164 9.66 14.57 -7.63
C MET A 164 9.74 13.19 -8.27
N GLU A 165 10.31 12.20 -7.58
CA GLU A 165 10.65 10.90 -8.15
C GLU A 165 9.45 9.97 -8.21
N VAL A 166 9.24 9.40 -9.39
CA VAL A 166 8.21 8.40 -9.66
C VAL A 166 8.82 7.21 -10.38
N TYR A 167 8.55 6.02 -9.86
CA TYR A 167 8.76 4.78 -10.57
C TYR A 167 7.48 4.42 -11.33
N ILE A 168 7.65 3.97 -12.57
CA ILE A 168 6.56 3.58 -13.46
C ILE A 168 6.90 2.18 -13.96
N GLU A 169 5.99 1.23 -13.76
CA GLU A 169 6.18 -0.14 -14.21
C GLU A 169 6.07 -0.28 -15.74
N ASP A 170 6.71 -1.33 -16.26
CA ASP A 170 6.54 -1.78 -17.63
C ASP A 170 5.06 -2.06 -17.97
N GLY A 171 4.69 -1.80 -19.22
CA GLY A 171 3.31 -1.81 -19.69
C GLY A 171 2.62 -0.44 -19.68
N ILE A 172 3.21 0.57 -19.04
CA ILE A 172 2.81 1.98 -19.20
C ILE A 172 3.63 2.60 -20.33
N SER A 173 2.94 3.19 -21.32
CA SER A 173 3.54 3.67 -22.56
C SER A 173 4.63 4.74 -22.36
N GLU A 174 5.65 4.74 -23.23
CA GLU A 174 6.67 5.79 -23.26
C GLU A 174 6.08 7.19 -23.47
N LYS A 175 4.97 7.30 -24.19
CA LYS A 175 4.22 8.56 -24.32
C LYS A 175 3.76 9.08 -22.96
N THR A 176 3.20 8.21 -22.12
CA THR A 176 2.77 8.58 -20.76
C THR A 176 3.95 8.98 -19.89
N ARG A 177 5.08 8.25 -19.99
CA ARG A 177 6.32 8.59 -19.27
C ARG A 177 6.86 9.96 -19.69
N GLY A 178 6.85 10.26 -20.99
CA GLY A 178 7.23 11.56 -21.55
C GLY A 178 6.36 12.69 -20.99
N VAL A 179 5.03 12.53 -21.03
CA VAL A 179 4.09 13.54 -20.49
C VAL A 179 4.33 13.81 -19.00
N LEU A 180 4.67 12.79 -18.21
CA LEU A 180 4.99 13.00 -16.79
C LEU A 180 6.32 13.75 -16.61
N LYS A 181 7.33 13.46 -17.43
CA LYS A 181 8.59 14.22 -17.43
C LYS A 181 8.36 15.69 -17.80
N ASP A 182 7.56 15.96 -18.83
CA ASP A 182 7.22 17.32 -19.28
C ASP A 182 6.49 18.12 -18.20
N ARG A 183 5.72 17.45 -17.35
CA ARG A 183 5.04 18.06 -16.19
C ARG A 183 5.97 18.25 -14.99
N GLY A 184 7.23 17.81 -15.05
CA GLY A 184 8.23 18.00 -14.01
C GLY A 184 8.46 16.81 -13.08
N HIS A 185 7.87 15.64 -13.35
CA HIS A 185 8.19 14.42 -12.59
C HIS A 185 9.55 13.85 -13.00
N ARG A 186 10.33 13.38 -12.03
CA ARG A 186 11.57 12.63 -12.26
C ARG A 186 11.23 11.15 -12.39
N VAL A 187 10.95 10.71 -13.62
CA VAL A 187 10.69 9.30 -13.90
C VAL A 187 11.98 8.50 -13.75
N LEU A 188 11.99 7.58 -12.79
CA LEU A 188 13.14 6.73 -12.50
C LEU A 188 13.19 5.52 -13.44
N SER A 189 14.40 5.21 -13.89
CA SER A 189 14.73 3.91 -14.47
C SER A 189 15.35 3.08 -13.34
N MET A 190 14.68 2.00 -12.94
CA MET A 190 15.21 1.05 -11.96
C MET A 190 15.39 -0.31 -12.63
N ASP A 191 16.25 -1.14 -12.05
CA ASP A 191 16.40 -2.52 -12.49
C ASP A 191 15.06 -3.26 -12.36
N ALA A 192 14.62 -3.88 -13.45
CA ALA A 192 13.40 -4.68 -13.52
C ALA A 192 13.44 -5.91 -12.59
N SER A 193 14.63 -6.34 -12.16
CA SER A 193 14.80 -7.44 -11.21
C SER A 193 14.29 -7.14 -9.80
N VAL A 194 14.15 -5.85 -9.45
CA VAL A 194 13.71 -5.43 -8.11
C VAL A 194 12.26 -4.98 -8.16
N ASN A 195 11.35 -5.74 -7.54
CA ASN A 195 9.95 -5.37 -7.45
C ASN A 195 9.78 -4.08 -6.62
N GLN A 196 9.38 -2.98 -7.28
CA GLN A 196 9.17 -1.67 -6.66
C GLN A 196 7.71 -1.38 -6.30
N VAL A 197 6.76 -2.18 -6.78
CA VAL A 197 5.32 -1.86 -6.77
C VAL A 197 4.48 -2.88 -6.00
N GLY A 198 5.14 -3.76 -5.27
CA GLY A 198 4.50 -4.65 -4.33
C GLY A 198 3.86 -5.89 -4.96
N GLY A 199 3.00 -6.53 -4.17
CA GLY A 199 2.24 -7.72 -4.54
C GLY A 199 0.85 -7.68 -3.93
N GLY A 200 -0.19 -7.90 -4.75
CA GLY A 200 -1.59 -7.91 -4.34
C GLY A 200 -2.15 -9.31 -4.10
N GLN A 201 -3.05 -9.44 -3.13
CA GLN A 201 -3.99 -10.57 -3.04
C GLN A 201 -5.39 -10.02 -2.79
N ALA A 202 -6.42 -10.65 -3.35
CA ALA A 202 -7.80 -10.25 -3.12
C ALA A 202 -8.77 -11.43 -3.19
N ILE A 203 -9.84 -11.36 -2.39
CA ILE A 203 -11.03 -12.21 -2.53
C ILE A 203 -12.25 -11.31 -2.61
N TYR A 204 -12.99 -11.42 -3.71
CA TYR A 204 -14.23 -10.71 -3.97
C TYR A 204 -15.43 -11.65 -3.85
N PHE A 205 -16.49 -11.19 -3.19
CA PHE A 205 -17.75 -11.94 -3.10
C PHE A 205 -18.77 -11.40 -4.09
N ASP A 206 -18.98 -12.15 -5.18
CA ASP A 206 -20.06 -11.90 -6.15
C ASP A 206 -21.37 -12.43 -5.56
N ARG A 207 -22.14 -11.52 -4.95
CA ARG A 207 -23.40 -11.83 -4.26
C ARG A 207 -24.49 -12.32 -5.20
N ASP A 208 -24.56 -11.75 -6.41
CA ASP A 208 -25.60 -12.08 -7.39
C ASP A 208 -25.47 -13.53 -7.85
N ARG A 209 -24.22 -14.00 -7.99
CA ARG A 209 -23.90 -15.39 -8.37
C ARG A 209 -23.63 -16.30 -7.17
N ASN A 210 -23.53 -15.74 -5.97
CA ASN A 210 -23.10 -16.42 -4.74
C ASN A 210 -21.76 -17.18 -4.90
N ILE A 211 -20.76 -16.54 -5.53
CA ILE A 211 -19.42 -17.12 -5.74
C ILE A 211 -18.32 -16.22 -5.18
N LEU A 212 -17.20 -16.85 -4.82
CA LEU A 212 -15.96 -16.16 -4.43
C LEU A 212 -14.99 -16.15 -5.61
N LEU A 213 -14.43 -14.99 -5.89
CA LEU A 213 -13.39 -14.79 -6.90
C LEU A 213 -12.09 -14.45 -6.18
N GLY A 214 -11.03 -15.21 -6.43
CA GLY A 214 -9.70 -14.94 -5.89
C GLY A 214 -8.77 -14.38 -6.96
N ALA A 215 -7.85 -13.50 -6.55
CA ALA A 215 -6.79 -12.98 -7.40
C ALA A 215 -5.45 -12.96 -6.65
N SER A 216 -4.38 -13.32 -7.37
CA SER A 216 -3.00 -13.31 -6.88
C SER A 216 -2.12 -12.59 -7.88
N ASP A 217 -1.27 -11.69 -7.38
CA ASP A 217 -0.42 -10.85 -8.22
C ASP A 217 0.73 -11.61 -8.85
N ARG A 218 0.85 -11.54 -10.18
CA ARG A 218 1.91 -12.18 -10.96
C ARG A 218 3.34 -11.74 -10.60
N ARG A 219 3.51 -10.62 -9.88
CA ARG A 219 4.83 -10.05 -9.53
C ARG A 219 5.52 -10.75 -8.37
N LYS A 220 4.82 -11.65 -7.69
CA LYS A 220 5.37 -12.48 -6.61
C LYS A 220 4.88 -13.91 -6.77
N ASP A 221 5.65 -14.87 -6.28
CA ASP A 221 5.15 -16.23 -6.11
C ASP A 221 3.95 -16.19 -5.14
N GLY A 222 2.85 -16.80 -5.55
CA GLY A 222 1.58 -16.76 -4.84
C GLY A 222 0.49 -17.48 -5.61
N CYS A 223 -0.66 -17.67 -4.98
CA CYS A 223 -1.80 -18.33 -5.61
C CYS A 223 -3.12 -17.88 -4.99
N ALA A 224 -4.19 -18.01 -5.77
CA ALA A 224 -5.56 -17.98 -5.28
C ALA A 224 -6.14 -19.40 -5.41
N ILE A 225 -6.63 -19.96 -4.31
CA ILE A 225 -7.14 -21.34 -4.26
C ILE A 225 -8.54 -21.31 -3.64
N GLY A 226 -9.47 -22.07 -4.23
CA GLY A 226 -10.82 -22.28 -3.72
C GLY A 226 -11.07 -23.76 -3.41
N TYR A 227 -12.17 -24.02 -2.69
CA TYR A 227 -12.69 -25.35 -2.37
C TYR A 227 -14.21 -25.37 -2.46
#